data_AF-A0AB72UHJ6-F1
#
_entry.id   AF-A0AB72UHJ6-F1
#
_cell.length_a   1.000
_cell.length_b   1.000
_cell.length_c   1.000
_cell.angle_alpha   90.00
_cell.angle_beta   90.00
_cell.angle_gamma   90.00
#
_symmetry.space_group_name_H-M   'P 1'
#
loop_
_entity.id
_entity.type
_entity.pdbx_description
1 polymer ?
#
loop_
_entity_poly.entity_id
_entity_poly.type
_entity_poly.pdbx_seq_one_letter_code
_entity_poly.pdbx_strand_id
1 'polypeptide(L)'
;MTDFNSLIEQQFSAFDPDYSDRKGAYADKLAPLEEKLIAAQQTGNSMAASDQYMIECKWLLLYTADWDGLEKKIAQFEKSLKNKDQDWAEEQVASDGSWGPCYDQWFLKVDAMIDAINALADEGIAPDYPLTFLSPIAKPADLVAWLDSQKTSRIFADGLDRRDALGAVSAALSEMCFKSEIRDYFRQYVKGFDLSDDYIAAYKSWLDDWQDAQSGYWGGWFETDTGDILKSPDLSLTFHNISYQHGKVGLWPAIFKTTLAIRDDAYPFGWKHNGDFNNHNNYDVAKIFDLGWAEVDSDSQKLASADISTILDWCLTKSMTPDGGFIDDPTFYNSVGSAYYYGVSFLDQIGYFGTDIPFWTDHAFADGPALCCNIQKKMKAEKLDDDEAEAAMEKLLDACGNCG
;
A
#
# COMPACT_ATOMS: atom_id res chain seq x y z
N MET A 1 20.41 13.14 2.72
CA MET A 1 19.28 13.01 1.79
C MET A 1 18.29 14.11 2.13
N THR A 2 17.40 14.51 1.23
CA THR A 2 16.30 15.42 1.60
C THR A 2 15.38 14.69 2.58
N ASP A 3 15.07 15.32 3.72
CA ASP A 3 14.00 14.83 4.59
C ASP A 3 12.66 15.29 4.00
N PHE A 4 12.02 14.39 3.27
CA PHE A 4 10.76 14.67 2.57
C PHE A 4 9.59 14.90 3.52
N ASN A 5 9.58 14.26 4.70
CA ASN A 5 8.54 14.51 5.70
C ASN A 5 8.62 15.96 6.21
N SER A 6 9.83 16.41 6.54
CA SER A 6 10.06 17.81 6.92
C SER A 6 9.76 18.80 5.79
N LEU A 7 10.08 18.44 4.54
CA LEU A 7 9.78 19.27 3.37
C LEU A 7 8.26 19.45 3.18
N ILE A 8 7.50 18.36 3.26
CA ILE A 8 6.04 18.37 3.09
C ILE A 8 5.39 19.26 4.15
N GLU A 9 5.77 19.08 5.42
CA GLU A 9 5.25 19.90 6.53
C GLU A 9 5.58 21.39 6.35
N GLN A 10 6.79 21.70 5.87
CA GLN A 10 7.19 23.08 5.55
C GLN A 10 6.35 23.67 4.42
N GLN A 11 6.05 22.91 3.37
CA GLN A 11 5.23 23.41 2.27
C GLN A 11 3.77 23.62 2.68
N PHE A 12 3.20 22.72 3.49
CA PHE A 12 1.87 22.94 4.06
C PHE A 12 1.85 24.20 4.94
N SER A 13 2.87 24.40 5.78
CA SER A 13 3.02 25.60 6.61
C SER A 13 3.19 26.89 5.78
N ALA A 14 3.78 26.78 4.58
CA ALA A 14 3.89 27.90 3.65
C ALA A 14 2.54 28.27 3.01
N PHE A 15 1.68 27.27 2.76
CA PHE A 15 0.32 27.47 2.26
C PHE A 15 -0.64 27.99 3.34
N ASP A 16 -0.61 27.36 4.52
CA ASP A 16 -1.39 27.73 5.70
C ASP A 16 -0.48 27.82 6.93
N PRO A 17 -0.16 29.04 7.43
CA PRO A 17 0.70 29.22 8.60
C PRO A 17 0.20 28.54 9.89
N ASP A 18 -1.09 28.24 9.98
CA ASP A 18 -1.69 27.54 11.12
C ASP A 18 -1.83 26.02 10.88
N TYR A 19 -1.23 25.48 9.80
CA TYR A 19 -1.44 24.09 9.37
C TYR A 19 -1.21 23.07 10.48
N SER A 20 -0.07 23.13 11.18
CA SER A 20 0.27 22.19 12.27
C SER A 20 -0.76 22.23 13.40
N ASP A 21 -1.21 23.42 13.80
CA ASP A 21 -2.20 23.58 14.88
C ASP A 21 -3.57 23.07 14.45
N ARG A 22 -3.97 23.34 13.20
CA ARG A 22 -5.24 22.86 12.64
C ARG A 22 -5.25 21.34 12.46
N LYS A 23 -4.18 20.77 11.91
CA LYS A 23 -3.99 19.33 11.77
C LYS A 23 -4.12 18.64 13.13
N GLY A 24 -3.45 19.16 14.15
CA GLY A 24 -3.58 18.67 15.53
C GLY A 24 -5.03 18.73 16.04
N ALA A 25 -5.70 19.88 15.89
CA ALA A 25 -7.08 20.04 16.34
C ALA A 25 -8.08 19.12 15.62
N TYR A 26 -7.88 18.86 14.33
CA TYR A 26 -8.72 17.91 13.58
C TYR A 26 -8.39 16.45 13.89
N ALA A 27 -7.13 16.11 14.12
CA ALA A 27 -6.74 14.78 14.62
C ALA A 27 -7.43 14.47 15.96
N ASP A 28 -7.44 15.44 16.89
CA ASP A 28 -8.13 15.32 18.18
C ASP A 28 -9.65 15.15 18.02
N LYS A 29 -10.26 15.76 17.00
CA LYS A 29 -11.69 15.58 16.68
C LYS A 29 -11.98 14.19 16.09
N LEU A 30 -11.07 13.68 15.26
CA LEU A 30 -11.26 12.44 14.50
C LEU A 30 -11.03 11.19 15.39
N ALA A 31 -10.01 11.22 16.25
CA ALA A 31 -9.63 10.10 17.13
C ALA A 31 -10.81 9.43 17.88
N PRO A 32 -11.71 10.15 18.59
CA PRO A 32 -12.83 9.51 19.28
C PRO A 32 -13.91 8.92 18.35
N LEU A 33 -13.91 9.26 17.06
CA LEU A 33 -14.78 8.63 16.07
C LEU A 33 -14.16 7.34 15.54
N GLU A 34 -12.84 7.33 15.31
CA GLU A 34 -12.10 6.11 14.97
C GLU A 34 -12.22 5.06 16.08
N GLU A 35 -12.07 5.44 17.34
CA GLU A 35 -12.27 4.52 18.47
C GLU A 35 -13.66 3.88 18.49
N LYS A 36 -14.70 4.64 18.12
CA LYS A 36 -16.08 4.11 18.03
C LYS A 36 -16.26 3.16 16.86
N LEU A 37 -15.63 3.47 15.72
CA LEU A 37 -15.64 2.60 14.55
C LEU A 37 -14.96 1.26 14.89
N ILE A 38 -13.75 1.30 15.44
CA ILE A 38 -12.98 0.13 15.88
C ILE A 38 -13.81 -0.70 16.89
N ALA A 39 -14.39 -0.05 17.90
CA ALA A 39 -15.21 -0.75 18.89
C ALA A 39 -16.47 -1.41 18.27
N ALA A 40 -17.04 -0.84 17.21
CA ALA A 40 -18.15 -1.45 16.49
C ALA A 40 -17.69 -2.63 15.62
N GLN A 41 -16.57 -2.50 14.91
CA GLN A 41 -15.97 -3.55 14.08
C GLN A 41 -15.53 -4.75 14.92
N GLN A 42 -14.99 -4.53 16.12
CA GLN A 42 -14.68 -5.60 17.08
C GLN A 42 -15.92 -6.41 17.54
N THR A 43 -17.14 -5.94 17.28
CA THR A 43 -18.38 -6.70 17.53
C THR A 43 -18.88 -7.48 16.31
N GLY A 44 -18.09 -7.53 15.22
CA GLY A 44 -18.41 -8.24 13.98
C GLY A 44 -19.33 -7.46 13.02
N ASN A 45 -19.38 -6.13 13.13
CA ASN A 45 -20.11 -5.29 12.17
C ASN A 45 -19.11 -4.52 11.30
N SER A 46 -19.11 -4.73 9.98
CA SER A 46 -18.11 -4.11 9.08
C SER A 46 -18.11 -2.59 9.16
N MET A 47 -19.28 -1.98 9.40
CA MET A 47 -19.49 -0.53 9.40
C MET A 47 -18.97 0.11 8.09
N ALA A 48 -19.16 -0.56 6.95
CA ALA A 48 -18.53 -0.24 5.67
C ALA A 48 -18.67 1.24 5.23
N ALA A 49 -19.85 1.83 5.38
CA ALA A 49 -20.05 3.24 5.05
C ALA A 49 -19.21 4.17 5.94
N SER A 50 -19.09 3.83 7.23
CA SER A 50 -18.33 4.61 8.21
C SER A 50 -16.83 4.46 8.00
N ASP A 51 -16.40 3.28 7.57
CA ASP A 51 -15.02 3.01 7.20
C ASP A 51 -14.58 3.86 5.99
N GLN A 52 -15.41 3.90 4.94
CA GLN A 52 -15.18 4.78 3.79
C GLN A 52 -15.10 6.28 4.18
N TYR A 53 -16.00 6.76 5.06
CA TYR A 53 -15.91 8.14 5.53
C TYR A 53 -14.64 8.40 6.37
N MET A 54 -14.21 7.43 7.18
CA MET A 54 -12.98 7.52 7.98
C MET A 54 -11.75 7.59 7.08
N ILE A 55 -11.66 6.74 6.05
CA ILE A 55 -10.56 6.74 5.07
C ILE A 55 -10.43 8.12 4.41
N GLU A 56 -11.55 8.70 3.93
CA GLU A 56 -11.49 10.04 3.31
C GLU A 56 -11.19 11.15 4.34
N CYS A 57 -11.63 11.04 5.59
CA CYS A 57 -11.21 11.95 6.66
C CYS A 57 -9.69 11.91 6.86
N LYS A 58 -9.09 10.72 6.91
CA LYS A 58 -7.63 10.55 7.05
C LYS A 58 -6.90 11.14 5.84
N TRP A 59 -7.38 10.89 4.63
CA TRP A 59 -6.80 11.49 3.44
C TRP A 59 -6.84 13.03 3.50
N LEU A 60 -8.00 13.62 3.79
CA LEU A 60 -8.16 15.07 3.94
C LEU A 60 -7.22 15.65 5.01
N LEU A 61 -7.08 14.96 6.14
CA LEU A 61 -6.22 15.38 7.25
C LEU A 61 -4.72 15.30 6.93
N LEU A 62 -4.29 14.27 6.20
CA LEU A 62 -2.87 13.97 5.98
C LEU A 62 -2.30 14.59 4.72
N TYR A 63 -3.11 14.71 3.67
CA TYR A 63 -2.65 15.10 2.33
C TYR A 63 -3.21 16.43 1.84
N THR A 64 -4.03 17.12 2.64
CA THR A 64 -4.61 18.40 2.23
C THR A 64 -4.59 19.45 3.34
N ALA A 65 -4.79 20.71 2.95
CA ALA A 65 -5.20 21.79 3.84
C ALA A 65 -6.68 22.19 3.60
N ASP A 66 -7.52 21.28 3.09
CA ASP A 66 -8.96 21.51 2.90
C ASP A 66 -9.72 21.23 4.21
N TRP A 67 -9.61 22.18 5.14
CA TRP A 67 -10.25 22.08 6.46
C TRP A 67 -11.77 22.09 6.39
N ASP A 68 -12.36 22.81 5.42
CA ASP A 68 -13.81 22.88 5.25
C ASP A 68 -14.35 21.56 4.68
N GLY A 69 -13.60 20.92 3.78
CA GLY A 69 -13.87 19.56 3.32
C GLY A 69 -13.80 18.56 4.48
N LEU A 70 -12.72 18.63 5.27
CA LEU A 70 -12.53 17.74 6.42
C LEU A 70 -13.63 17.86 7.47
N GLU A 71 -14.02 19.07 7.86
CA GLU A 71 -15.12 19.29 8.83
C GLU A 71 -16.45 18.69 8.32
N LYS A 72 -16.76 18.86 7.03
CA LYS A 72 -17.96 18.26 6.43
C LYS A 72 -17.89 16.74 6.43
N LYS A 73 -16.75 16.16 6.07
CA LYS A 73 -16.54 14.71 6.03
C LYS A 73 -16.61 14.09 7.42
N ILE A 74 -16.03 14.74 8.44
CA ILE A 74 -16.17 14.35 9.85
C ILE A 74 -17.63 14.34 10.29
N ALA A 75 -18.42 15.35 9.91
CA ALA A 75 -19.84 15.38 10.25
C ALA A 75 -20.64 14.24 9.58
N GLN A 76 -20.26 13.83 8.36
CA GLN A 76 -20.84 12.67 7.69
C GLN A 76 -20.44 11.37 8.41
N PHE A 77 -19.16 11.22 8.78
CA PHE A 77 -18.65 10.08 9.53
C PHE A 77 -19.34 9.95 10.90
N GLU A 78 -19.44 11.02 11.69
CA GLU A 78 -20.13 11.00 12.98
C GLU A 78 -21.61 10.59 12.82
N LYS A 79 -22.25 11.02 11.73
CA LYS A 79 -23.62 10.65 11.44
C LYS A 79 -23.74 9.17 11.04
N SER A 80 -22.83 8.64 10.22
CA SER A 80 -22.88 7.24 9.77
C SER A 80 -22.75 6.29 10.95
N LEU A 81 -21.89 6.58 11.92
CA LEU A 81 -21.68 5.76 13.13
C LEU A 81 -22.95 5.49 13.96
N LYS A 82 -24.03 6.26 13.75
CA LYS A 82 -25.32 6.09 14.43
C LYS A 82 -26.18 4.97 13.84
N ASN A 83 -25.88 4.49 12.62
CA ASN A 83 -26.60 3.41 11.96
C ASN A 83 -25.66 2.22 11.70
N LYS A 84 -26.04 1.03 12.16
CA LYS A 84 -25.27 -0.20 11.96
C LYS A 84 -25.60 -0.94 10.65
N ASP A 85 -26.67 -0.54 9.98
CA ASP A 85 -27.10 -1.09 8.69
C ASP A 85 -26.36 -0.35 7.56
N GLN A 86 -25.23 -0.90 7.15
CA GLN A 86 -24.27 -0.25 6.24
C GLN A 86 -23.80 -1.11 5.06
N ASP A 87 -24.28 -2.35 4.93
CA ASP A 87 -23.86 -3.31 3.90
C ASP A 87 -24.04 -2.76 2.48
N TRP A 88 -25.02 -1.87 2.28
CA TRP A 88 -25.23 -1.16 1.01
C TRP A 88 -24.00 -0.39 0.51
N ALA A 89 -23.04 -0.06 1.37
CA ALA A 89 -21.83 0.66 0.99
C ALA A 89 -20.79 -0.23 0.29
N GLU A 90 -20.92 -1.56 0.39
CA GLU A 90 -20.07 -2.53 -0.30
C GLU A 90 -20.62 -2.87 -1.69
N GLU A 91 -21.89 -2.52 -1.97
CA GLU A 91 -22.51 -2.76 -3.26
C GLU A 91 -21.97 -1.84 -4.38
N GLN A 92 -21.93 -2.38 -5.59
CA GLN A 92 -21.61 -1.59 -6.77
C GLN A 92 -22.70 -0.55 -7.07
N VAL A 93 -22.28 0.69 -7.32
CA VAL A 93 -23.20 1.82 -7.55
C VAL A 93 -23.80 1.78 -8.95
N ALA A 94 -25.12 1.61 -9.03
CA ALA A 94 -25.85 1.46 -10.30
C ALA A 94 -25.70 2.62 -11.30
N SER A 95 -25.45 3.85 -10.82
CA SER A 95 -25.43 5.04 -11.68
C SER A 95 -24.15 5.18 -12.51
N ASP A 96 -23.01 4.70 -11.99
CA ASP A 96 -21.69 4.91 -12.62
C ASP A 96 -20.76 3.69 -12.58
N GLY A 97 -21.16 2.63 -11.88
CA GLY A 97 -20.43 1.39 -11.70
C GLY A 97 -19.28 1.47 -10.68
N SER A 98 -19.19 2.55 -9.90
CA SER A 98 -18.16 2.68 -8.87
C SER A 98 -18.43 1.78 -7.64
N TRP A 99 -17.39 1.56 -6.85
CA TRP A 99 -17.51 1.16 -5.43
C TRP A 99 -17.13 2.35 -4.55
N GLY A 100 -17.46 2.26 -3.27
CA GLY A 100 -17.20 3.33 -2.32
C GLY A 100 -18.15 4.52 -2.48
N PRO A 101 -19.48 4.33 -2.32
CA PRO A 101 -20.47 5.40 -2.50
C PRO A 101 -20.32 6.55 -1.49
N CYS A 102 -19.59 6.36 -0.38
CA CYS A 102 -19.34 7.40 0.62
C CYS A 102 -18.12 8.29 0.30
N TYR A 103 -17.30 7.91 -0.69
CA TYR A 103 -16.20 8.74 -1.15
C TYR A 103 -16.68 9.89 -2.03
N ASP A 104 -16.22 11.10 -1.74
CA ASP A 104 -16.32 12.22 -2.68
C ASP A 104 -15.12 12.21 -3.66
N GLN A 105 -13.93 11.81 -3.19
CA GLN A 105 -12.76 11.69 -4.05
C GLN A 105 -12.88 10.54 -5.06
N TRP A 106 -12.66 10.87 -6.33
CA TRP A 106 -12.69 9.90 -7.42
C TRP A 106 -11.62 8.80 -7.29
N PHE A 107 -10.39 9.15 -6.88
CA PHE A 107 -9.30 8.17 -6.81
C PHE A 107 -9.52 7.13 -5.69
N LEU A 108 -10.19 7.49 -4.59
CA LEU A 108 -10.57 6.52 -3.55
C LEU A 108 -11.60 5.50 -4.06
N LYS A 109 -12.43 5.88 -5.04
CA LYS A 109 -13.31 4.93 -5.73
C LYS A 109 -12.56 4.02 -6.69
N VAL A 110 -11.43 4.46 -7.24
CA VAL A 110 -10.56 3.61 -8.05
C VAL A 110 -9.89 2.56 -7.16
N ASP A 111 -9.45 2.96 -5.97
CA ASP A 111 -8.89 2.07 -4.95
C ASP A 111 -9.92 1.02 -4.50
N ALA A 112 -11.09 1.46 -4.04
CA ALA A 112 -12.16 0.51 -3.66
C ALA A 112 -12.64 -0.39 -4.81
N MET A 113 -12.51 0.08 -6.06
CA MET A 113 -12.84 -0.75 -7.22
C MET A 113 -11.82 -1.85 -7.44
N ILE A 114 -10.52 -1.61 -7.24
CA ILE A 114 -9.53 -2.67 -7.51
C ILE A 114 -9.68 -3.82 -6.52
N ASP A 115 -9.99 -3.54 -5.25
CA ASP A 115 -10.30 -4.57 -4.25
C ASP A 115 -11.51 -5.42 -4.65
N ALA A 116 -12.63 -4.76 -4.99
CA ALA A 116 -13.84 -5.44 -5.43
C ALA A 116 -13.62 -6.27 -6.70
N ILE A 117 -12.80 -5.78 -7.64
CA ILE A 117 -12.49 -6.50 -8.87
C ILE A 117 -11.60 -7.72 -8.61
N ASN A 118 -10.65 -7.66 -7.68
CA ASN A 118 -9.88 -8.85 -7.30
C ASN A 118 -10.82 -9.95 -6.77
N ALA A 119 -11.73 -9.62 -5.85
CA ALA A 119 -12.71 -10.59 -5.33
C ALA A 119 -13.62 -11.17 -6.44
N LEU A 120 -14.14 -10.32 -7.33
CA LEU A 120 -14.97 -10.78 -8.46
C LEU A 120 -14.18 -11.61 -9.46
N ALA A 121 -12.88 -11.34 -9.64
CA ALA A 121 -12.01 -12.11 -10.54
C ALA A 121 -11.75 -13.51 -10.00
N ASP A 122 -11.56 -13.65 -8.69
CA ASP A 122 -11.38 -14.95 -8.02
C ASP A 122 -12.65 -15.81 -8.14
N GLU A 123 -13.83 -15.21 -8.06
CA GLU A 123 -15.10 -15.90 -8.26
C GLU A 123 -15.48 -16.10 -9.74
N GLY A 124 -14.81 -15.39 -10.66
CA GLY A 124 -15.11 -15.40 -12.09
C GLY A 124 -16.47 -14.77 -12.44
N ILE A 125 -16.94 -13.81 -11.64
CA ILE A 125 -18.25 -13.15 -11.79
C ILE A 125 -18.06 -11.76 -12.43
N ALA A 126 -18.95 -11.38 -13.35
CA ALA A 126 -18.92 -10.06 -13.97
C ALA A 126 -19.47 -8.97 -13.03
N PRO A 127 -19.01 -7.71 -13.12
CA PRO A 127 -19.63 -6.60 -12.39
C PRO A 127 -21.08 -6.41 -12.85
N ASP A 128 -21.95 -5.98 -11.93
CA ASP A 128 -23.36 -5.72 -12.22
C ASP A 128 -23.56 -4.54 -13.18
N TYR A 129 -22.70 -3.52 -13.07
CA TYR A 129 -22.82 -2.27 -13.81
C TYR A 129 -21.53 -1.90 -14.58
N PRO A 130 -21.64 -1.19 -15.72
CA PRO A 130 -20.48 -0.69 -16.45
C PRO A 130 -19.68 0.33 -15.62
N LEU A 131 -18.35 0.25 -15.66
CA LEU A 131 -17.41 1.11 -14.90
C LEU A 131 -17.22 2.48 -15.55
N THR A 132 -18.32 3.20 -15.81
CA THR A 132 -18.28 4.52 -16.46
C THR A 132 -17.62 5.60 -15.61
N PHE A 133 -17.52 5.40 -14.29
CA PHE A 133 -16.79 6.29 -13.40
C PHE A 133 -15.29 6.38 -13.76
N LEU A 134 -14.72 5.40 -14.49
CA LEU A 134 -13.34 5.44 -14.99
C LEU A 134 -13.13 6.39 -16.17
N SER A 135 -14.17 7.10 -16.62
CA SER A 135 -14.08 8.07 -17.72
C SER A 135 -12.93 9.09 -17.64
N PRO A 136 -12.46 9.57 -16.46
CA PRO A 136 -11.31 10.48 -16.38
C PRO A 136 -10.00 9.90 -16.93
N ILE A 137 -9.86 8.57 -16.94
CA ILE A 137 -8.65 7.87 -17.41
C ILE A 137 -8.97 6.85 -18.51
N ALA A 138 -10.19 6.82 -19.06
CA ALA A 138 -10.64 5.75 -19.95
C ALA A 138 -9.89 5.67 -21.30
N LYS A 139 -9.14 6.70 -21.69
CA LYS A 139 -8.33 6.72 -22.91
C LYS A 139 -6.86 6.89 -22.58
N PRO A 140 -5.95 6.33 -23.39
CA PRO A 140 -4.50 6.43 -23.14
C PRO A 140 -3.99 7.87 -22.93
N ALA A 141 -4.48 8.83 -23.72
CA ALA A 141 -4.06 10.23 -23.58
C ALA A 141 -4.62 10.89 -22.29
N ASP A 142 -5.85 10.56 -21.91
CA ASP A 142 -6.50 11.11 -20.71
C ASP A 142 -5.85 10.53 -19.45
N LEU A 143 -5.52 9.23 -19.47
CA LEU A 143 -4.71 8.55 -18.47
C LEU A 143 -3.38 9.27 -18.22
N VAL A 144 -2.58 9.47 -19.28
CA VAL A 144 -1.25 10.10 -19.16
C VAL A 144 -1.39 11.53 -18.63
N ALA A 145 -2.37 12.29 -19.14
CA ALA A 145 -2.62 13.65 -18.67
C ALA A 145 -3.02 13.69 -17.19
N TRP A 146 -3.84 12.74 -16.73
CA TRP A 146 -4.22 12.64 -15.33
C TRP A 146 -3.01 12.31 -14.46
N LEU A 147 -2.23 11.28 -14.82
CA LEU A 147 -1.04 10.88 -14.06
C LEU A 147 0.00 12.00 -13.99
N ASP A 148 0.25 12.72 -15.08
CA ASP A 148 1.16 13.88 -15.09
C ASP A 148 0.65 15.03 -14.21
N SER A 149 -0.67 15.21 -14.10
CA SER A 149 -1.26 16.21 -13.20
C SER A 149 -1.11 15.88 -11.71
N GLN A 150 -0.92 14.58 -11.38
CA GLN A 150 -0.73 14.09 -10.02
C GLN A 150 0.75 13.89 -9.66
N LYS A 151 1.62 13.72 -10.64
CA LYS A 151 3.04 13.39 -10.44
C LYS A 151 3.79 14.38 -9.55
N THR A 152 3.48 15.69 -9.67
CA THR A 152 4.19 16.75 -8.96
C THR A 152 3.25 17.55 -8.05
N SER A 153 3.47 17.45 -6.74
CA SER A 153 2.83 18.23 -5.70
C SER A 153 3.39 19.66 -5.65
N ARG A 154 2.48 20.63 -5.55
CA ARG A 154 2.76 22.06 -5.31
C ARG A 154 2.09 22.50 -4.02
N ILE A 155 2.41 21.79 -2.94
CA ILE A 155 1.70 21.92 -1.65
C ILE A 155 1.73 23.36 -1.17
N PHE A 156 2.87 24.05 -1.33
CA PHE A 156 3.01 25.46 -0.96
C PHE A 156 2.05 26.41 -1.68
N ALA A 157 1.52 26.01 -2.84
CA ALA A 157 0.66 26.84 -3.69
C ALA A 157 -0.83 26.48 -3.58
N ASP A 158 -1.17 25.20 -3.40
CA ASP A 158 -2.55 24.73 -3.42
C ASP A 158 -2.96 23.87 -2.22
N GLY A 159 -2.05 23.61 -1.28
CA GLY A 159 -2.33 22.86 -0.07
C GLY A 159 -2.72 21.41 -0.35
N LEU A 160 -2.25 20.80 -1.46
CA LEU A 160 -2.54 19.42 -1.80
C LEU A 160 -1.25 18.64 -2.09
N ASP A 161 -1.01 17.62 -1.27
CA ASP A 161 -0.07 16.56 -1.59
C ASP A 161 -0.77 15.49 -2.44
N ARG A 162 -0.29 15.34 -3.68
CA ARG A 162 -0.86 14.45 -4.69
C ARG A 162 -0.32 13.01 -4.59
N ARG A 163 0.63 12.76 -3.68
CA ARG A 163 1.26 11.44 -3.51
C ARG A 163 0.23 10.31 -3.39
N ASP A 164 -0.80 10.50 -2.58
CA ASP A 164 -1.79 9.45 -2.29
C ASP A 164 -2.65 9.11 -3.51
N ALA A 165 -3.16 10.14 -4.19
CA ALA A 165 -3.94 9.95 -5.42
C ALA A 165 -3.09 9.30 -6.52
N LEU A 166 -1.85 9.73 -6.69
CA LEU A 166 -0.91 9.12 -7.62
C LEU A 166 -0.68 7.64 -7.28
N GLY A 167 -0.51 7.33 -6.00
CA GLY A 167 -0.28 5.98 -5.50
C GLY A 167 -1.45 5.05 -5.76
N ALA A 168 -2.65 5.41 -5.28
CA ALA A 168 -3.86 4.60 -5.43
C ALA A 168 -4.14 4.27 -6.91
N VAL A 169 -4.10 5.29 -7.79
CA VAL A 169 -4.41 5.08 -9.21
C VAL A 169 -3.31 4.31 -9.92
N SER A 170 -2.03 4.58 -9.65
CA SER A 170 -0.94 3.80 -10.26
C SER A 170 -0.90 2.35 -9.76
N ALA A 171 -1.23 2.08 -8.50
CA ALA A 171 -1.37 0.72 -7.99
C ALA A 171 -2.48 -0.04 -8.73
N ALA A 172 -3.70 0.54 -8.79
CA ALA A 172 -4.82 -0.06 -9.51
C ALA A 172 -4.49 -0.31 -10.99
N LEU A 173 -3.87 0.67 -11.67
CA LEU A 173 -3.46 0.52 -13.06
C LEU A 173 -2.41 -0.57 -13.25
N SER A 174 -1.46 -0.70 -12.33
CA SER A 174 -0.43 -1.75 -12.38
C SER A 174 -1.04 -3.14 -12.24
N GLU A 175 -2.03 -3.30 -11.37
CA GLU A 175 -2.79 -4.54 -11.28
C GLU A 175 -3.55 -4.83 -12.56
N MET A 176 -4.35 -3.86 -13.03
CA MET A 176 -5.10 -3.97 -14.28
C MET A 176 -4.21 -4.35 -15.46
N CYS A 177 -3.03 -3.73 -15.59
CA CYS A 177 -2.17 -3.90 -16.76
C CYS A 177 -1.26 -5.13 -16.68
N PHE A 178 -0.77 -5.48 -15.49
CA PHE A 178 0.34 -6.42 -15.33
C PHE A 178 -0.02 -7.72 -14.60
N LYS A 179 -1.04 -7.74 -13.73
CA LYS A 179 -1.61 -9.00 -13.24
C LYS A 179 -2.43 -9.63 -14.37
N SER A 180 -2.01 -10.80 -14.86
CA SER A 180 -2.64 -11.44 -16.02
C SER A 180 -4.13 -11.73 -15.81
N GLU A 181 -4.46 -12.24 -14.64
CA GLU A 181 -5.78 -12.61 -14.17
C GLU A 181 -6.72 -11.40 -14.15
N ILE A 182 -6.26 -10.26 -13.59
CA ILE A 182 -7.05 -9.01 -13.57
C ILE A 182 -7.14 -8.41 -14.98
N ARG A 183 -6.06 -8.38 -15.75
CA ARG A 183 -6.08 -7.90 -17.14
C ARG A 183 -7.10 -8.68 -17.98
N ASP A 184 -7.06 -10.00 -17.90
CA ASP A 184 -7.92 -10.88 -18.68
C ASP A 184 -9.37 -10.75 -18.21
N TYR A 185 -9.60 -10.62 -16.90
CA TYR A 185 -10.90 -10.30 -16.31
C TYR A 185 -11.48 -8.99 -16.88
N PHE A 186 -10.70 -7.90 -16.89
CA PHE A 186 -11.14 -6.61 -17.44
C PHE A 186 -11.57 -6.74 -18.91
N ARG A 187 -10.76 -7.45 -19.72
CA ARG A 187 -11.05 -7.64 -21.15
C ARG A 187 -12.31 -8.48 -21.39
N GLN A 188 -12.57 -9.44 -20.51
CA GLN A 188 -13.71 -10.34 -20.64
C GLN A 188 -15.01 -9.71 -20.12
N TYR A 189 -14.99 -9.24 -18.88
CA TYR A 189 -16.20 -8.93 -18.11
C TYR A 189 -16.51 -7.45 -18.02
N VAL A 190 -15.51 -6.61 -17.82
CA VAL A 190 -15.72 -5.17 -17.60
C VAL A 190 -16.33 -4.52 -18.85
N LYS A 191 -17.28 -3.62 -18.60
CA LYS A 191 -17.92 -2.75 -19.61
C LYS A 191 -17.72 -1.30 -19.21
N GLY A 192 -17.73 -0.39 -20.19
CA GLY A 192 -17.52 1.05 -19.94
C GLY A 192 -16.06 1.48 -19.87
N PHE A 193 -15.12 0.54 -19.93
CA PHE A 193 -13.68 0.77 -19.95
C PHE A 193 -13.02 -0.24 -20.90
N ASP A 194 -12.11 0.23 -21.77
CA ASP A 194 -11.42 -0.61 -22.76
C ASP A 194 -9.94 -0.75 -22.43
N LEU A 195 -9.57 -1.88 -21.82
CA LEU A 195 -8.19 -2.21 -21.48
C LEU A 195 -7.45 -2.81 -22.69
N SER A 196 -7.26 -1.98 -23.71
CA SER A 196 -6.55 -2.31 -24.94
C SER A 196 -5.04 -2.45 -24.74
N ASP A 197 -4.35 -3.08 -25.70
CA ASP A 197 -2.87 -3.14 -25.68
C ASP A 197 -2.24 -1.74 -25.76
N ASP A 198 -2.86 -0.80 -26.50
CA ASP A 198 -2.41 0.59 -26.60
C ASP A 198 -2.50 1.30 -25.23
N TYR A 199 -3.52 0.98 -24.43
CA TYR A 199 -3.66 1.49 -23.07
C TYR A 199 -2.52 1.02 -22.16
N ILE A 200 -2.26 -0.29 -22.18
CA ILE A 200 -1.19 -0.92 -21.39
C ILE A 200 0.18 -0.34 -21.81
N ALA A 201 0.42 -0.18 -23.11
CA ALA A 201 1.65 0.39 -23.64
C ALA A 201 1.84 1.85 -23.22
N ALA A 202 0.78 2.66 -23.23
CA ALA A 202 0.84 4.05 -22.77
C ALA A 202 1.16 4.14 -21.28
N TYR A 203 0.51 3.31 -20.46
CA TYR A 203 0.79 3.27 -19.02
C TYR A 203 2.23 2.82 -18.74
N LYS A 204 2.70 1.76 -19.41
CA LYS A 204 4.07 1.26 -19.26
C LYS A 204 5.11 2.33 -19.64
N SER A 205 4.89 3.03 -20.75
CA SER A 205 5.76 4.13 -21.17
C SER A 205 5.82 5.24 -20.12
N TRP A 206 4.67 5.60 -19.56
CA TRP A 206 4.61 6.63 -18.51
C TRP A 206 5.33 6.18 -17.23
N LEU A 207 5.19 4.91 -16.81
CA LEU A 207 5.94 4.36 -15.67
C LEU A 207 7.46 4.44 -15.87
N ASP A 208 7.93 4.11 -17.08
CA ASP A 208 9.36 4.18 -17.42
C ASP A 208 9.88 5.63 -17.38
N ASP A 209 9.07 6.60 -17.82
CA ASP A 209 9.41 8.03 -17.76
C ASP A 209 9.31 8.62 -16.35
N TRP A 210 8.46 8.06 -15.49
CA TRP A 210 8.31 8.47 -14.09
C TRP A 210 9.47 8.00 -13.21
N GLN A 211 10.09 6.85 -13.53
CA GLN A 211 11.21 6.31 -12.77
C GLN A 211 12.36 7.33 -12.71
N ASP A 212 12.80 7.68 -11.50
CA ASP A 212 13.87 8.64 -11.36
C ASP A 212 15.23 8.01 -11.72
N ALA A 213 15.92 8.55 -12.72
CA ALA A 213 17.21 8.04 -13.18
C ALA A 213 18.33 8.08 -12.12
N GLN A 214 18.22 8.95 -11.11
CA GLN A 214 19.25 9.09 -10.08
C GLN A 214 19.08 8.07 -8.95
N SER A 215 17.87 7.92 -8.43
CA SER A 215 17.55 7.00 -7.33
C SER A 215 17.13 5.61 -7.81
N GLY A 216 16.66 5.49 -9.05
CA GLY A 216 15.98 4.30 -9.57
C GLY A 216 14.56 4.12 -9.03
N TYR A 217 14.08 5.01 -8.17
CA TYR A 217 12.80 4.87 -7.47
C TYR A 217 11.66 5.58 -8.21
N TRP A 218 10.44 5.16 -7.89
CA TRP A 218 9.22 5.91 -8.13
C TRP A 218 8.82 6.62 -6.85
N GLY A 219 8.10 7.74 -6.99
CA GLY A 219 7.68 8.55 -5.86
C GLY A 219 6.95 9.81 -6.27
N GLY A 220 6.33 10.47 -5.30
CA GLY A 220 5.81 11.83 -5.46
C GLY A 220 6.95 12.81 -5.77
N TRP A 221 6.72 13.73 -6.69
CA TRP A 221 7.63 14.84 -6.91
C TRP A 221 7.10 16.08 -6.22
N PHE A 222 7.98 16.93 -5.73
CA PHE A 222 7.63 18.11 -4.94
C PHE A 222 8.32 19.32 -5.57
N GLU A 223 7.52 20.25 -6.08
CA GLU A 223 8.02 21.55 -6.52
C GLU A 223 8.22 22.44 -5.28
N THR A 224 9.36 23.11 -5.19
CA THR A 224 9.64 24.09 -4.15
C THR A 224 9.14 25.48 -4.58
N ASP A 225 9.06 26.41 -3.63
CA ASP A 225 8.74 27.82 -3.91
C ASP A 225 9.78 28.52 -4.82
N THR A 226 11.00 27.97 -4.88
CA THR A 226 12.07 28.38 -5.81
C THR A 226 11.92 27.79 -7.22
N GLY A 227 11.00 26.85 -7.43
CA GLY A 227 10.77 26.16 -8.70
C GLY A 227 11.65 24.93 -8.94
N ASP A 228 12.37 24.45 -7.92
CA ASP A 228 13.13 23.20 -8.00
C ASP A 228 12.17 22.00 -7.84
N ILE A 229 12.43 20.90 -8.55
CA ILE A 229 11.66 19.66 -8.42
C ILE A 229 12.48 18.62 -7.67
N LEU A 230 12.00 18.23 -6.49
CA LEU A 230 12.60 17.19 -5.66
C LEU A 230 11.80 15.90 -5.80
N LYS A 231 12.47 14.79 -6.12
CA LYS A 231 11.82 13.49 -6.35
C LYS A 231 12.06 12.58 -5.16
N SER A 232 11.01 12.08 -4.53
CA SER A 232 11.16 11.24 -3.34
C SER A 232 11.48 9.78 -3.69
N PRO A 233 12.34 9.10 -2.91
CA PRO A 233 12.53 7.66 -3.00
C PRO A 233 11.44 6.94 -2.20
N ASP A 234 10.23 6.90 -2.75
CA ASP A 234 9.07 6.32 -2.08
C ASP A 234 9.13 4.78 -2.10
N LEU A 235 9.31 4.17 -0.92
CA LEU A 235 9.43 2.73 -0.77
C LEU A 235 8.18 2.00 -1.23
N SER A 236 7.00 2.48 -0.80
CA SER A 236 5.72 1.86 -1.12
C SER A 236 5.43 1.89 -2.62
N LEU A 237 5.57 3.06 -3.26
CA LEU A 237 5.33 3.17 -4.70
C LEU A 237 6.34 2.37 -5.51
N THR A 238 7.59 2.34 -5.06
CA THR A 238 8.64 1.55 -5.74
C THR A 238 8.38 0.06 -5.61
N PHE A 239 7.99 -0.42 -4.42
CA PHE A 239 7.62 -1.80 -4.19
C PHE A 239 6.49 -2.26 -5.13
N HIS A 240 5.38 -1.52 -5.20
CA HIS A 240 4.25 -1.88 -6.05
C HIS A 240 4.64 -1.94 -7.52
N ASN A 241 5.37 -0.93 -8.02
CA ASN A 241 5.82 -0.89 -9.41
C ASN A 241 6.77 -2.05 -9.77
N ILE A 242 7.68 -2.41 -8.88
CA ILE A 242 8.60 -3.56 -9.07
C ILE A 242 7.83 -4.88 -9.01
N SER A 243 6.99 -5.04 -7.99
CA SER A 243 6.26 -6.28 -7.71
C SER A 243 5.30 -6.64 -8.82
N TYR A 244 4.44 -5.71 -9.26
CA TYR A 244 3.45 -5.98 -10.30
C TYR A 244 4.09 -6.20 -11.68
N GLN A 245 5.27 -5.65 -11.93
CA GLN A 245 6.03 -5.92 -13.15
C GLN A 245 6.93 -7.17 -13.03
N HIS A 246 6.88 -7.90 -11.91
CA HIS A 246 7.72 -9.07 -11.62
C HIS A 246 9.22 -8.78 -11.83
N GLY A 247 9.69 -7.63 -11.35
CA GLY A 247 11.09 -7.20 -11.46
C GLY A 247 11.53 -6.76 -12.86
N LYS A 248 10.62 -6.69 -13.85
CA LYS A 248 10.94 -6.26 -15.23
C LYS A 248 11.03 -4.74 -15.35
N VAL A 249 11.95 -4.15 -14.59
CA VAL A 249 12.23 -2.72 -14.53
C VAL A 249 13.70 -2.42 -14.79
N GLY A 250 14.03 -1.15 -15.07
CA GLY A 250 15.40 -0.69 -15.21
C GLY A 250 16.04 -0.25 -13.89
N LEU A 251 17.30 0.16 -13.95
CA LEU A 251 18.03 0.89 -12.90
C LEU A 251 18.28 0.12 -11.59
N TRP A 252 18.33 -1.22 -11.62
CA TRP A 252 18.59 -2.05 -10.43
C TRP A 252 19.78 -1.62 -9.56
N PRO A 253 20.96 -1.24 -10.11
CA PRO A 253 22.04 -0.71 -9.29
C PRO A 253 21.68 0.57 -8.51
N ALA A 254 20.87 1.45 -9.09
CA ALA A 254 20.39 2.66 -8.42
C ALA A 254 19.32 2.31 -7.38
N ILE A 255 18.39 1.41 -7.71
CA ILE A 255 17.37 0.88 -6.78
C ILE A 255 18.06 0.35 -5.52
N PHE A 256 18.96 -0.64 -5.65
CA PHE A 256 19.67 -1.22 -4.49
C PHE A 256 20.39 -0.17 -3.65
N LYS A 257 21.13 0.72 -4.32
CA LYS A 257 21.85 1.80 -3.63
C LYS A 257 20.90 2.69 -2.83
N THR A 258 19.75 3.04 -3.40
CA THR A 258 18.74 3.87 -2.74
C THR A 258 18.08 3.10 -1.60
N THR A 259 17.65 1.86 -1.83
CA THR A 259 17.04 1.00 -0.79
C THR A 259 17.94 0.92 0.43
N LEU A 260 19.22 0.60 0.24
CA LEU A 260 20.21 0.54 1.33
C LEU A 260 20.43 1.90 2.01
N ALA A 261 20.38 3.01 1.26
CA ALA A 261 20.64 4.35 1.78
C ALA A 261 19.50 4.90 2.65
N ILE A 262 18.25 4.47 2.42
CA ILE A 262 17.06 4.95 3.15
C ILE A 262 16.66 4.06 4.34
N ARG A 263 17.49 3.07 4.69
CA ARG A 263 17.19 2.08 5.74
C ARG A 263 16.76 2.71 7.07
N ASP A 264 17.44 3.78 7.46
CA ASP A 264 17.25 4.41 8.76
C ASP A 264 16.24 5.58 8.73
N ASP A 265 15.69 5.90 7.55
CA ASP A 265 14.72 6.98 7.35
C ASP A 265 13.28 6.50 7.62
N ALA A 266 12.38 7.46 7.83
CA ALA A 266 10.97 7.19 8.11
C ALA A 266 10.17 6.87 6.84
N TYR A 267 9.29 5.87 6.94
CA TYR A 267 8.31 5.51 5.93
C TYR A 267 7.38 6.70 5.60
N PRO A 268 6.98 6.91 4.32
CA PRO A 268 7.24 6.06 3.14
C PRO A 268 8.58 6.30 2.44
N PHE A 269 9.41 7.24 2.91
CA PHE A 269 10.69 7.58 2.27
C PHE A 269 11.89 6.82 2.86
N GLY A 270 11.61 5.82 3.68
CA GLY A 270 12.55 4.92 4.35
C GLY A 270 11.84 3.70 4.91
N TRP A 271 12.56 2.86 5.65
CA TRP A 271 12.02 1.55 6.07
C TRP A 271 11.27 1.61 7.39
N LYS A 272 11.46 2.67 8.20
CA LYS A 272 11.05 2.66 9.60
C LYS A 272 9.72 3.35 9.83
N HIS A 273 8.89 2.74 10.67
CA HIS A 273 7.70 3.37 11.24
C HIS A 273 7.99 3.73 12.70
N ASN A 274 7.69 4.97 13.09
CA ASN A 274 7.97 5.47 14.45
C ASN A 274 9.41 5.22 14.95
N GLY A 275 10.38 5.19 14.02
CA GLY A 275 11.79 4.99 14.32
C GLY A 275 12.23 3.53 14.51
N ASP A 276 11.34 2.55 14.30
CA ASP A 276 11.65 1.12 14.34
C ASP A 276 11.24 0.40 13.04
N PHE A 277 11.70 -0.83 12.85
CA PHE A 277 11.27 -1.67 11.72
C PHE A 277 9.84 -2.15 11.91
N ASN A 278 9.23 -2.65 10.83
CA ASN A 278 7.97 -3.40 10.86
C ASN A 278 7.99 -4.46 9.74
N ASN A 279 7.18 -5.51 9.87
CA ASN A 279 7.22 -6.63 8.94
C ASN A 279 6.69 -6.28 7.54
N HIS A 280 5.80 -5.30 7.41
CA HIS A 280 5.34 -4.83 6.10
C HIS A 280 6.50 -4.26 5.30
N ASN A 281 7.20 -3.27 5.85
CA ASN A 281 8.32 -2.63 5.16
C ASN A 281 9.49 -3.61 4.98
N ASN A 282 9.69 -4.53 5.93
CA ASN A 282 10.68 -5.60 5.79
C ASN A 282 10.36 -6.53 4.61
N TYR A 283 9.10 -6.91 4.43
CA TYR A 283 8.63 -7.68 3.29
C TYR A 283 8.88 -6.92 1.98
N ASP A 284 8.51 -5.63 1.93
CA ASP A 284 8.72 -4.80 0.74
C ASP A 284 10.18 -4.75 0.32
N VAL A 285 11.06 -4.47 1.27
CA VAL A 285 12.51 -4.40 1.06
C VAL A 285 13.08 -5.75 0.62
N ALA A 286 12.70 -6.84 1.30
CA ALA A 286 13.17 -8.18 0.96
C ALA A 286 12.79 -8.57 -0.47
N LYS A 287 11.56 -8.25 -0.90
CA LYS A 287 11.09 -8.54 -2.26
C LYS A 287 11.79 -7.69 -3.31
N ILE A 288 12.10 -6.42 -3.02
CA ILE A 288 12.91 -5.58 -3.91
C ILE A 288 14.30 -6.20 -4.11
N PHE A 289 14.95 -6.66 -3.03
CA PHE A 289 16.25 -7.30 -3.13
C PHE A 289 16.21 -8.64 -3.87
N ASP A 290 15.20 -9.48 -3.63
CA ASP A 290 15.04 -10.75 -4.35
C ASP A 290 14.92 -10.53 -5.86
N LEU A 291 13.99 -9.67 -6.28
CA LEU A 291 13.70 -9.44 -7.70
C LEU A 291 14.87 -8.80 -8.46
N GLY A 292 15.71 -8.02 -7.80
CA GLY A 292 16.87 -7.37 -8.42
C GLY A 292 18.20 -8.09 -8.19
N TRP A 293 18.22 -9.21 -7.47
CA TRP A 293 19.45 -9.83 -6.97
C TRP A 293 20.47 -10.13 -8.07
N ALA A 294 20.00 -10.64 -9.21
CA ALA A 294 20.85 -11.02 -10.34
C ALA A 294 21.38 -9.82 -11.16
N GLU A 295 20.86 -8.62 -10.91
CA GLU A 295 21.11 -7.41 -11.71
C GLU A 295 22.13 -6.46 -11.08
N VAL A 296 22.68 -6.83 -9.92
CA VAL A 296 23.65 -6.02 -9.16
C VAL A 296 24.95 -6.78 -8.88
N ASP A 297 25.99 -6.05 -8.47
CA ASP A 297 27.28 -6.63 -8.14
C ASP A 297 27.29 -7.34 -6.77
N SER A 298 28.33 -8.14 -6.54
CA SER A 298 28.50 -8.90 -5.30
C SER A 298 28.65 -8.02 -4.06
N ASP A 299 29.13 -6.79 -4.22
CA ASP A 299 29.27 -5.85 -3.10
C ASP A 299 27.90 -5.34 -2.65
N SER A 300 27.03 -5.01 -3.61
CA SER A 300 25.63 -4.63 -3.37
C SER A 300 24.85 -5.80 -2.77
N GLN A 301 25.02 -7.01 -3.30
CA GLN A 301 24.45 -8.25 -2.73
C GLN A 301 24.88 -8.44 -1.28
N LYS A 302 26.17 -8.29 -0.98
CA LYS A 302 26.69 -8.44 0.39
C LYS A 302 26.10 -7.43 1.38
N LEU A 303 25.89 -6.19 0.95
CA LEU A 303 25.23 -5.16 1.78
C LEU A 303 23.76 -5.52 2.01
N ALA A 304 23.04 -5.91 0.96
CA ALA A 304 21.65 -6.35 1.05
C ALA A 304 21.50 -7.59 1.95
N SER A 305 22.39 -8.59 1.85
CA SER A 305 22.41 -9.74 2.76
C SER A 305 22.55 -9.33 4.22
N ALA A 306 23.41 -8.35 4.52
CA ALA A 306 23.62 -7.87 5.88
C ALA A 306 22.38 -7.16 6.44
N ASP A 307 21.70 -6.37 5.61
CA ASP A 307 20.45 -5.73 6.01
C ASP A 307 19.29 -6.74 6.13
N ILE A 308 19.16 -7.71 5.22
CA ILE A 308 18.18 -8.82 5.35
C ILE A 308 18.40 -9.58 6.65
N SER A 309 19.65 -9.89 7.00
CA SER A 309 19.97 -10.52 8.29
C SER A 309 19.55 -9.66 9.49
N THR A 310 19.62 -8.34 9.38
CA THR A 310 19.24 -7.40 10.45
C THR A 310 17.73 -7.36 10.63
N ILE A 311 16.97 -7.24 9.54
CA ILE A 311 15.50 -7.23 9.62
C ILE A 311 14.92 -8.61 9.95
N LEU A 312 15.63 -9.71 9.62
CA LEU A 312 15.30 -11.05 10.10
C LEU A 312 15.45 -11.18 11.62
N ASP A 313 16.60 -10.76 12.17
CA ASP A 313 16.80 -10.76 13.62
C ASP A 313 15.74 -9.92 14.35
N TRP A 314 15.43 -8.75 13.80
CA TRP A 314 14.35 -7.92 14.33
C TRP A 314 12.99 -8.63 14.26
N CYS A 315 12.64 -9.24 13.12
CA CYS A 315 11.38 -9.98 12.96
C CYS A 315 11.25 -11.05 14.05
N LEU A 316 12.26 -11.91 14.20
CA LEU A 316 12.23 -13.03 15.13
C LEU A 316 12.28 -12.62 16.61
N THR A 317 12.90 -11.48 16.94
CA THR A 317 13.16 -11.10 18.34
C THR A 317 12.32 -9.93 18.86
N LYS A 318 11.74 -9.13 17.96
CA LYS A 318 10.95 -7.93 18.29
C LYS A 318 9.52 -8.00 17.81
N SER A 319 9.26 -8.63 16.66
CA SER A 319 7.92 -8.67 16.08
C SER A 319 7.13 -9.92 16.47
N MET A 320 7.77 -10.92 17.07
CA MET A 320 7.15 -12.21 17.37
C MET A 320 7.06 -12.53 18.87
N THR A 321 6.02 -13.25 19.25
CA THR A 321 5.88 -13.89 20.56
C THR A 321 6.51 -15.29 20.54
N PRO A 322 6.94 -15.83 21.70
CA PRO A 322 7.58 -17.15 21.77
C PRO A 322 6.73 -18.32 21.29
N ASP A 323 5.40 -18.17 21.27
CA ASP A 323 4.44 -19.17 20.80
C ASP A 323 4.11 -19.05 19.31
N GLY A 324 4.83 -18.21 18.56
CA GLY A 324 4.69 -18.07 17.11
C GLY A 324 3.61 -17.07 16.68
N GLY A 325 3.18 -16.17 17.57
CA GLY A 325 2.32 -15.05 17.21
C GLY A 325 3.12 -13.85 16.74
N PHE A 326 2.46 -12.94 16.03
CA PHE A 326 3.01 -11.63 15.69
C PHE A 326 2.44 -10.56 16.61
N ILE A 327 3.29 -9.62 17.03
CA ILE A 327 2.91 -8.48 17.85
C ILE A 327 2.31 -7.43 16.93
N ASP A 328 1.05 -7.10 17.19
CA ASP A 328 0.33 -6.06 16.47
C ASP A 328 0.86 -4.65 16.84
N ASP A 329 0.92 -3.78 15.84
CA ASP A 329 1.14 -2.34 15.97
C ASP A 329 -0.10 -1.62 15.41
N PRO A 330 -1.04 -1.23 16.27
CA PRO A 330 -2.30 -0.61 15.83
C PRO A 330 -2.10 0.80 15.28
N THR A 331 -0.89 1.35 15.32
CA THR A 331 -0.55 2.62 14.66
C THR A 331 -0.10 2.43 13.21
N PHE A 332 0.03 1.19 12.74
CA PHE A 332 0.47 0.84 11.40
C PHE A 332 -0.46 -0.17 10.71
N TYR A 333 -0.78 -1.28 11.38
CA TYR A 333 -1.64 -2.31 10.81
C TYR A 333 -3.11 -2.00 11.03
N ASN A 334 -3.95 -2.47 10.11
CA ASN A 334 -5.40 -2.34 10.20
C ASN A 334 -6.04 -3.49 11.01
N SER A 335 -5.36 -4.63 11.13
CA SER A 335 -5.83 -5.80 11.85
C SER A 335 -4.68 -6.64 12.42
N VAL A 336 -5.01 -7.53 13.36
CA VAL A 336 -4.06 -8.57 13.81
C VAL A 336 -3.71 -9.50 12.64
N GLY A 337 -4.66 -9.83 11.77
CA GLY A 337 -4.42 -10.61 10.56
C GLY A 337 -3.37 -9.99 9.63
N SER A 338 -3.40 -8.66 9.45
CA SER A 338 -2.36 -7.92 8.73
C SER A 338 -0.96 -8.16 9.34
N ALA A 339 -0.82 -8.11 10.66
CA ALA A 339 0.47 -8.37 11.32
C ALA A 339 1.00 -9.78 11.02
N TYR A 340 0.11 -10.78 10.99
CA TYR A 340 0.46 -12.14 10.56
C TYR A 340 0.81 -12.20 9.08
N TYR A 341 0.01 -11.61 8.20
CA TYR A 341 0.25 -11.61 6.76
C TYR A 341 1.62 -11.07 6.40
N TYR A 342 1.98 -9.90 6.92
CA TYR A 342 3.27 -9.30 6.61
C TYR A 342 4.43 -10.03 7.27
N GLY A 343 4.26 -10.53 8.49
CA GLY A 343 5.26 -11.36 9.17
C GLY A 343 5.56 -12.66 8.42
N VAL A 344 4.52 -13.38 8.01
CA VAL A 344 4.61 -14.60 7.22
C VAL A 344 5.18 -14.30 5.83
N SER A 345 4.68 -13.26 5.15
CA SER A 345 5.13 -12.89 3.81
C SER A 345 6.60 -12.51 3.78
N PHE A 346 7.09 -11.78 4.80
CA PHE A 346 8.51 -11.50 4.93
C PHE A 346 9.34 -12.77 5.10
N LEU A 347 8.96 -13.65 6.05
CA LEU A 347 9.69 -14.90 6.32
C LEU A 347 9.69 -15.85 5.12
N ASP A 348 8.57 -15.95 4.41
CA ASP A 348 8.43 -16.72 3.17
C ASP A 348 9.32 -16.15 2.05
N GLN A 349 9.26 -14.83 1.83
CA GLN A 349 10.00 -14.13 0.79
C GLN A 349 11.53 -14.26 0.93
N ILE A 350 12.05 -14.32 2.16
CA ILE A 350 13.48 -14.54 2.41
C ILE A 350 13.86 -16.03 2.48
N GLY A 351 12.91 -16.94 2.26
CA GLY A 351 13.11 -18.38 2.28
C GLY A 351 13.30 -18.99 3.68
N TYR A 352 12.82 -18.35 4.74
CA TYR A 352 13.04 -18.79 6.12
C TYR A 352 12.38 -20.14 6.44
N PHE A 353 11.19 -20.40 5.89
CA PHE A 353 10.47 -21.65 6.15
C PHE A 353 11.01 -22.86 5.38
N GLY A 354 11.70 -22.62 4.26
CA GLY A 354 12.18 -23.65 3.34
C GLY A 354 13.44 -24.38 3.83
N THR A 355 13.75 -25.51 3.18
CA THR A 355 15.00 -26.26 3.41
C THR A 355 16.11 -25.93 2.42
N ASP A 356 15.78 -25.20 1.36
CA ASP A 356 16.75 -24.73 0.37
C ASP A 356 17.52 -23.51 0.89
N ILE A 357 18.71 -23.29 0.35
CA ILE A 357 19.53 -22.12 0.70
C ILE A 357 18.94 -20.88 0.00
N PRO A 358 18.50 -19.86 0.73
CA PRO A 358 17.95 -18.65 0.13
C PRO A 358 18.99 -17.82 -0.63
N PHE A 359 18.53 -16.97 -1.55
CA PHE A 359 19.39 -16.20 -2.46
C PHE A 359 20.43 -15.30 -1.77
N TRP A 360 20.15 -14.87 -0.54
CA TRP A 360 20.91 -13.87 0.19
C TRP A 360 21.87 -14.44 1.25
N THR A 361 21.89 -15.76 1.46
CA THR A 361 22.71 -16.41 2.49
C THR A 361 23.36 -17.70 1.97
N ASP A 362 24.26 -18.29 2.74
CA ASP A 362 24.99 -19.52 2.41
C ASP A 362 24.48 -20.77 3.14
N HIS A 363 23.40 -20.64 3.92
CA HIS A 363 22.80 -21.71 4.70
C HIS A 363 21.27 -21.63 4.71
N ALA A 364 20.63 -22.78 4.88
CA ALA A 364 19.20 -22.87 5.14
C ALA A 364 18.89 -22.73 6.65
N PHE A 365 17.63 -22.47 6.98
CA PHE A 365 17.17 -22.26 8.35
C PHE A 365 16.56 -23.53 8.94
N ALA A 366 17.34 -24.26 9.75
CA ALA A 366 16.91 -25.55 10.32
C ALA A 366 15.63 -25.45 11.18
N ASP A 367 15.41 -24.33 11.84
CA ASP A 367 14.23 -24.09 12.70
C ASP A 367 13.02 -23.56 11.92
N GLY A 368 13.18 -23.25 10.63
CA GLY A 368 12.15 -22.68 9.75
C GLY A 368 10.85 -23.49 9.72
N PRO A 369 10.89 -24.79 9.37
CA PRO A 369 9.69 -25.64 9.33
C PRO A 369 8.97 -25.73 10.68
N ALA A 370 9.73 -25.75 11.78
CA ALA A 370 9.15 -25.79 13.12
C ALA A 370 8.44 -24.48 13.48
N LEU A 371 9.04 -23.34 13.13
CA LEU A 371 8.40 -22.03 13.32
C LEU A 371 7.14 -21.88 12.47
N CYS A 372 7.19 -22.28 11.20
CA CYS A 372 6.02 -22.29 10.30
C CYS A 372 4.83 -23.03 10.95
N CYS A 373 5.07 -24.23 11.49
CA CYS A 373 4.04 -24.98 12.20
C CYS A 373 3.55 -24.30 13.49
N ASN A 374 4.39 -23.58 14.21
CA ASN A 374 3.96 -22.85 15.41
C ASN A 374 3.05 -21.69 15.04
N ILE A 375 3.37 -20.94 13.98
CA ILE A 375 2.54 -19.84 13.47
C ILE A 375 1.16 -20.37 13.04
N GLN A 376 1.11 -21.46 12.27
CA GLN A 376 -0.19 -22.07 11.87
C GLN A 376 -1.07 -22.42 13.08
N LYS A 377 -0.48 -23.06 14.10
CA LYS A 377 -1.21 -23.44 15.32
C LYS A 377 -1.69 -22.23 16.10
N LYS A 378 -0.87 -21.17 16.14
CA LYS A 378 -1.20 -19.93 16.81
C LYS A 378 -2.37 -19.22 16.14
N MET A 379 -2.33 -19.06 14.80
CA MET A 379 -3.44 -18.48 14.04
C MET A 379 -4.76 -19.25 14.26
N LYS A 380 -4.72 -20.59 14.20
CA LYS A 380 -5.89 -21.44 14.49
C LYS A 380 -6.41 -21.27 15.93
N ALA A 381 -5.51 -21.12 16.90
CA ALA A 381 -5.88 -20.92 18.30
C ALA A 381 -6.52 -19.56 18.56
N GLU A 382 -6.06 -18.52 17.85
CA GLU A 382 -6.61 -17.16 17.90
C GLU A 382 -7.89 -17.01 17.08
N LYS A 383 -8.17 -17.97 16.18
CA LYS A 383 -9.34 -17.98 15.29
C LYS A 383 -9.38 -16.73 14.40
N LEU A 384 -8.23 -16.39 13.84
CA LEU A 384 -8.15 -15.33 12.83
C LEU A 384 -8.89 -15.81 11.57
N ASP A 385 -9.83 -15.00 11.11
CA ASP A 385 -10.75 -15.31 10.01
C ASP A 385 -10.98 -14.12 9.06
N ASP A 386 -10.04 -13.17 9.05
CA ASP A 386 -9.96 -12.10 8.05
C ASP A 386 -9.13 -12.53 6.82
N ASP A 387 -9.31 -11.83 5.69
CA ASP A 387 -8.71 -12.17 4.40
C ASP A 387 -7.17 -12.20 4.46
N GLU A 388 -6.55 -11.28 5.20
CA GLU A 388 -5.10 -11.29 5.38
C GLU A 388 -4.61 -12.51 6.16
N ALA A 389 -5.34 -12.93 7.19
CA ALA A 389 -5.05 -14.16 7.92
C ALA A 389 -5.24 -15.40 7.05
N GLU A 390 -6.23 -15.44 6.16
CA GLU A 390 -6.40 -16.54 5.20
C GLU A 390 -5.22 -16.60 4.22
N ALA A 391 -4.82 -15.46 3.64
CA ALA A 391 -3.67 -15.37 2.74
C ALA A 391 -2.35 -15.75 3.44
N ALA A 392 -2.18 -15.39 4.71
CA ALA A 392 -1.04 -15.82 5.52
C ALA A 392 -1.05 -17.34 5.74
N MET A 393 -2.21 -17.94 6.00
CA MET A 393 -2.35 -19.39 6.18
C MET A 393 -2.03 -20.13 4.88
N GLU A 394 -2.48 -19.64 3.73
CA GLU A 394 -2.15 -20.23 2.42
C GLU A 394 -0.64 -20.34 2.21
N LYS A 395 0.10 -19.25 2.45
CA LYS A 395 1.58 -19.24 2.39
C LYS A 395 2.22 -20.26 3.32
N LEU A 396 1.74 -20.35 4.56
CA LEU A 396 2.27 -21.32 5.53
C LEU A 396 1.99 -22.76 5.09
N LEU A 397 0.81 -23.03 4.52
CA LEU A 397 0.44 -24.34 4.01
C LEU A 397 1.31 -24.75 2.82
N ASP A 398 1.59 -23.82 1.91
CA ASP A 398 2.51 -24.05 0.80
C ASP A 398 3.95 -24.30 1.27
N ALA A 399 4.40 -23.56 2.29
CA ALA A 399 5.77 -23.65 2.79
C ALA A 399 6.04 -24.93 3.62
N CYS A 400 5.12 -25.32 4.52
CA CYS A 400 5.36 -26.44 5.44
C CYS A 400 4.23 -27.48 5.55
N GLY A 401 3.20 -27.39 4.71
CA GLY A 401 2.03 -28.27 4.75
C GLY A 401 1.15 -28.01 5.99
N ASN A 402 0.07 -28.78 6.15
CA ASN A 402 -0.81 -28.63 7.32
C ASN A 402 -0.20 -29.24 8.58
N CYS A 403 0.11 -28.41 9.57
CA CYS A 403 0.78 -28.80 10.81
C CYS A 403 -0.15 -29.28 11.96
N GLY A 404 -1.43 -29.55 11.65
CA GLY A 404 -2.45 -30.03 12.61
C GLY A 404 -3.35 -28.91 13.08
#